data_AF-A0A7R9THU8-F1
#
_entry.id   AF-A0A7R9THU8-F1
#
_cell.length_a   1.000
_cell.length_b   1.000
_cell.length_c   1.000
_cell.angle_alpha   90.00
_cell.angle_beta   90.00
_cell.angle_gamma   90.00
#
_symmetry.space_group_name_H-M   'P 1'
#
loop_
_entity.id
_entity.type
_entity.pdbx_description
1 polymer ?
#
loop_
_entity_poly.entity_id
_entity_poly.type
_entity_poly.pdbx_seq_one_letter_code
_entity_poly.pdbx_strand_id
1 'polypeptide(L)'
;LPDAYQAFQQGASRQLARRHSNLGEDLLVEALERQMDEGAADAGAHRHVLAALAPWVATLHLPHIAAAGRAERLLRALYFVTFFRGDAFPREIETLWRHIGRSPRNVVPALRFLESKGLE
;
A
#
# COMPACT_ATOMS: atom_id res chain seq x y z
N LEU A 1 -11.87 17.57 -15.94
CA LEU A 1 -12.83 16.54 -15.47
C LEU A 1 -12.13 15.33 -14.85
N PRO A 2 -11.11 14.69 -15.48
CA PRO A 2 -10.38 13.56 -14.89
C PRO A 2 -9.76 13.86 -13.51
N ASP A 3 -9.14 15.04 -13.38
CA ASP A 3 -8.49 15.45 -12.13
C ASP A 3 -9.47 15.66 -10.96
N ALA A 4 -10.70 16.12 -11.25
CA ALA A 4 -11.71 16.34 -10.22
C ALA A 4 -12.24 15.01 -9.66
N TYR A 5 -12.42 14.01 -10.53
CA TYR A 5 -12.85 12.67 -10.12
C TYR A 5 -11.76 11.97 -9.31
N GLN A 6 -10.49 12.06 -9.74
CA GLN A 6 -9.37 11.51 -8.97
C GLN A 6 -9.22 12.22 -7.62
N ALA A 7 -9.32 13.54 -7.56
CA ALA A 7 -9.28 14.29 -6.31
C ALA A 7 -10.41 13.89 -5.35
N PHE A 8 -11.62 13.65 -5.87
CA PHE A 8 -12.74 13.14 -5.10
C PHE A 8 -12.45 11.74 -4.54
N GLN A 9 -12.00 10.80 -5.37
CA GLN A 9 -11.64 9.44 -4.93
C GLN A 9 -10.57 9.47 -3.83
N GLN A 10 -9.56 10.33 -3.97
CA GLN A 10 -8.52 10.53 -2.96
C GLN A 10 -9.06 11.14 -1.66
N GLY A 11 -10.03 12.05 -1.75
CA GLY A 11 -10.71 12.61 -0.58
C GLY A 11 -11.55 11.57 0.16
N ALA A 12 -12.35 10.81 -0.58
CA ALA A 12 -13.19 9.74 -0.05
C ALA A 12 -12.33 8.64 0.61
N SER A 13 -11.27 8.18 -0.05
CA SER A 13 -10.36 7.17 0.51
C SER A 13 -9.71 7.65 1.82
N ARG A 14 -9.23 8.91 1.87
CA ARG A 14 -8.71 9.51 3.12
C ARG A 14 -9.74 9.52 4.24
N GLN A 15 -10.98 9.86 3.93
CA GLN A 15 -12.05 9.88 4.94
C GLN A 15 -12.35 8.47 5.46
N LEU A 16 -12.41 7.48 4.58
CA LEU A 16 -12.65 6.08 4.94
C LEU A 16 -11.50 5.50 5.77
N ALA A 17 -10.25 5.70 5.34
CA ALA A 17 -9.07 5.22 6.06
C ALA A 17 -9.01 5.76 7.50
N ARG A 18 -9.41 7.02 7.71
CA ARG A 18 -9.47 7.63 9.04
C ARG A 18 -10.62 7.09 9.90
N ARG A 19 -11.78 6.83 9.29
CA ARG A 19 -12.98 6.34 10.01
C ARG A 19 -12.89 4.85 10.34
N HIS A 20 -12.21 4.08 9.50
CA HIS A 20 -12.15 2.62 9.55
C HIS A 20 -10.71 2.13 9.60
N SER A 21 -9.87 2.76 10.42
CA SER A 21 -8.45 2.39 10.55
C SER A 21 -8.24 0.94 11.02
N ASN A 22 -9.24 0.37 11.70
CA ASN A 22 -9.28 -1.03 12.12
C ASN A 22 -9.30 -2.02 10.94
N LEU A 23 -9.79 -1.61 9.77
CA LEU A 23 -9.82 -2.43 8.55
C LEU A 23 -8.56 -2.29 7.70
N GLY A 24 -7.70 -1.30 8.00
CA GLY A 24 -6.71 -0.82 7.06
C GLY A 24 -5.71 -1.88 6.62
N GLU A 25 -5.26 -2.74 7.54
CA GLU A 25 -4.32 -3.81 7.23
C GLU A 25 -4.93 -4.88 6.30
N ASP A 26 -6.07 -5.46 6.70
CA ASP A 26 -6.71 -6.53 5.92
C ASP A 26 -7.15 -6.04 4.55
N LEU A 27 -7.70 -4.81 4.48
CA LEU A 27 -8.06 -4.18 3.22
C LEU A 27 -6.85 -3.95 2.32
N LEU A 28 -5.72 -3.48 2.89
CA LEU A 28 -4.51 -3.26 2.12
C LEU A 28 -3.97 -4.55 1.54
N VAL A 29 -3.84 -5.61 2.36
CA VAL A 29 -3.36 -6.90 1.89
C VAL A 29 -4.19 -7.40 0.72
N GLU A 30 -5.50 -7.46 0.93
CA GLU A 30 -6.47 -7.99 -0.02
C GLU A 30 -6.53 -7.18 -1.33
N ALA A 31 -6.40 -5.85 -1.24
CA ALA A 31 -6.38 -4.97 -2.41
C ALA A 31 -5.06 -5.04 -3.18
N LEU A 32 -3.91 -5.06 -2.47
CA LEU A 32 -2.57 -5.18 -3.06
C LEU A 32 -2.40 -6.53 -3.74
N GLU A 33 -2.88 -7.62 -3.14
CA GLU A 33 -2.84 -8.96 -3.73
C GLU A 33 -3.59 -9.01 -5.06
N ARG A 34 -4.77 -8.40 -5.16
CA ARG A 34 -5.50 -8.25 -6.44
C ARG A 34 -4.76 -7.44 -7.48
N GLN A 35 -3.88 -6.52 -7.09
CA GLN A 35 -3.10 -5.75 -8.07
C GLN A 35 -2.04 -6.58 -8.77
N MET A 36 -1.69 -7.75 -8.26
CA MET A 36 -0.70 -8.64 -8.87
C MET A 36 -1.31 -9.47 -10.01
N ASP A 37 -2.63 -9.64 -10.04
CA ASP A 37 -3.34 -10.34 -11.11
C ASP A 37 -3.44 -9.42 -12.35
N GLU A 38 -2.81 -9.82 -13.45
CA GLU A 38 -2.82 -9.09 -14.73
C GLU A 38 -4.16 -9.18 -15.46
N GLY A 39 -4.99 -10.18 -15.16
CA GLY A 39 -6.32 -10.34 -15.75
C GLY A 39 -7.43 -9.59 -15.03
N ALA A 40 -7.14 -8.99 -13.86
CA ALA A 40 -8.16 -8.45 -12.97
C ALA A 40 -8.74 -7.10 -13.44
N ALA A 41 -7.97 -6.27 -14.16
CA ALA A 41 -8.43 -4.96 -14.63
C ALA A 41 -7.55 -4.37 -15.75
N ASP A 42 -7.99 -3.26 -16.36
CA ASP A 42 -7.13 -2.47 -17.24
C ASP A 42 -6.07 -1.66 -16.45
N ALA A 43 -5.06 -1.16 -17.18
CA ALA A 43 -3.95 -0.41 -16.57
C ALA A 43 -4.39 0.88 -15.85
N GLY A 44 -5.48 1.52 -16.31
CA GLY A 44 -6.03 2.71 -15.66
C GLY A 44 -6.65 2.38 -14.32
N ALA A 45 -7.44 1.31 -14.25
CA ALA A 45 -8.03 0.81 -13.03
C ALA A 45 -6.97 0.43 -11.98
N HIS A 46 -5.91 -0.28 -12.38
CA HIS A 46 -4.80 -0.62 -11.48
C HIS A 46 -4.14 0.63 -10.89
N ARG A 47 -3.85 1.63 -11.73
CA ARG A 47 -3.31 2.92 -11.28
C ARG A 47 -4.21 3.59 -10.24
N HIS A 48 -5.51 3.64 -10.51
CA HIS A 48 -6.48 4.29 -9.62
C HIS A 48 -6.59 3.57 -8.27
N VAL A 49 -6.59 2.23 -8.28
CA VAL A 49 -6.62 1.45 -7.03
C VAL A 49 -5.35 1.70 -6.22
N LEU A 50 -4.16 1.58 -6.81
CA LEU A 50 -2.90 1.83 -6.10
C LEU A 50 -2.84 3.25 -5.51
N ALA A 51 -3.27 4.25 -6.28
CA ALA A 51 -3.36 5.61 -5.78
C ALA A 51 -4.35 5.71 -4.60
N ALA A 52 -5.51 5.04 -4.67
CA ALA A 52 -6.52 5.05 -3.62
C ALA A 52 -6.08 4.32 -2.34
N LEU A 53 -5.08 3.44 -2.38
CA LEU A 53 -4.52 2.76 -1.21
C LEU A 53 -3.54 3.64 -0.40
N ALA A 54 -2.96 4.68 -0.99
CA ALA A 54 -1.97 5.52 -0.30
C ALA A 54 -2.46 6.10 1.04
N PRO A 55 -3.71 6.62 1.16
CA PRO A 55 -4.26 7.05 2.44
C PRO A 55 -4.35 5.96 3.50
N TRP A 56 -4.59 4.71 3.11
CA TRP A 56 -4.64 3.56 4.02
C TRP A 56 -3.26 3.20 4.53
N VAL A 57 -2.26 3.18 3.63
CA VAL A 57 -0.85 2.98 4.01
C VAL A 57 -0.38 4.05 4.99
N ALA A 58 -0.83 5.30 4.79
CA ALA A 58 -0.51 6.42 5.68
C ALA A 58 -0.99 6.23 7.13
N THR A 59 -2.00 5.38 7.36
CA THR A 59 -2.56 5.11 8.70
C THR A 59 -1.90 3.92 9.40
N LEU A 60 -1.00 3.20 8.72
CA LEU A 60 -0.36 2.02 9.27
C LEU A 60 0.58 2.33 10.44
N HIS A 61 0.55 1.44 11.42
CA HIS A 61 1.51 1.40 12.52
C HIS A 61 2.17 0.02 12.57
N LEU A 62 3.24 -0.17 11.80
CA LEU A 62 3.90 -1.47 11.62
C LEU A 62 4.38 -2.11 12.92
N PRO A 63 4.89 -1.40 13.94
CA PRO A 63 5.25 -2.05 15.20
C PRO A 63 4.08 -2.76 15.88
N HIS A 64 2.88 -2.18 15.79
CA HIS A 64 1.67 -2.80 16.38
C HIS A 64 1.24 -4.02 15.55
N ILE A 65 1.25 -3.89 14.22
CA ILE A 65 0.92 -4.98 13.30
C ILE A 65 1.93 -6.14 13.42
N ALA A 66 3.22 -5.83 13.63
CA ALA A 66 4.29 -6.79 13.83
C ALA A 66 4.16 -7.50 15.18
N ALA A 67 3.84 -6.78 16.26
CA ALA A 67 3.56 -7.39 17.56
C ALA A 67 2.36 -8.34 17.52
N ALA A 68 1.40 -8.10 16.62
CA ALA A 68 0.28 -9.00 16.34
C ALA A 68 0.63 -10.18 15.41
N GLY A 69 1.86 -10.29 14.92
CA GLY A 69 2.31 -11.36 14.02
C GLY A 69 1.82 -11.23 12.57
N ARG A 70 1.27 -10.08 12.17
CA ARG A 70 0.64 -9.92 10.86
C ARG A 70 1.42 -9.07 9.85
N ALA A 71 2.50 -8.42 10.31
CA ALA A 71 3.28 -7.51 9.46
C ALA A 71 3.91 -8.21 8.26
N GLU A 72 4.27 -9.49 8.38
CA GLU A 72 4.88 -10.24 7.27
C GLU A 72 3.93 -10.32 6.07
N ARG A 73 2.64 -10.60 6.29
CA ARG A 73 1.66 -10.71 5.21
C ARG A 73 1.51 -9.39 4.45
N LEU A 74 1.38 -8.28 5.19
CA LEU A 74 1.28 -6.94 4.62
C LEU A 74 2.54 -6.53 3.85
N LEU A 75 3.71 -6.71 4.45
CA LEU A 75 4.99 -6.34 3.83
C LEU A 75 5.29 -7.21 2.60
N ARG A 76 4.88 -8.48 2.61
CA ARG A 76 4.95 -9.38 1.47
C ARG A 76 4.06 -8.90 0.31
N ALA A 77 2.82 -8.50 0.59
CA ALA A 77 1.94 -7.94 -0.42
C ALA A 77 2.51 -6.65 -1.04
N LEU A 78 3.06 -5.75 -0.21
CA LEU A 78 3.75 -4.53 -0.68
C LEU A 78 4.99 -4.84 -1.53
N TYR A 79 5.79 -5.82 -1.11
CA TYR A 79 6.98 -6.25 -1.86
C TYR A 79 6.62 -6.82 -3.23
N PHE A 80 5.67 -7.77 -3.29
CA PHE A 80 5.33 -8.38 -4.57
C PHE A 80 4.60 -7.41 -5.50
N VAL A 81 3.70 -6.55 -5.01
CA VAL A 81 3.10 -5.54 -5.89
C VAL A 81 4.16 -4.58 -6.46
N THR A 82 5.21 -4.28 -5.67
CA THR A 82 6.35 -3.48 -6.15
C THR A 82 7.07 -4.21 -7.28
N PHE A 83 7.29 -5.52 -7.15
CA PHE A 83 7.89 -6.34 -8.20
C PHE A 83 7.00 -6.41 -9.47
N PHE A 84 5.71 -6.68 -9.34
CA PHE A 84 4.79 -6.87 -10.48
C PHE A 84 4.36 -5.57 -11.16
N ARG A 85 4.40 -4.43 -10.45
CA ARG A 85 3.81 -3.17 -10.92
C ARG A 85 4.73 -1.96 -10.82
N GLY A 86 5.94 -2.12 -10.29
CA GLY A 86 6.92 -1.05 -10.13
C GLY A 86 7.23 -0.33 -11.44
N ASP A 87 7.45 -1.07 -12.51
CA ASP A 87 7.79 -0.48 -13.82
C ASP A 87 6.60 0.23 -14.48
N ALA A 88 5.39 -0.31 -14.32
CA ALA A 88 4.17 0.24 -14.91
C ALA A 88 3.64 1.47 -14.15
N PHE A 89 3.73 1.47 -12.82
CA PHE A 89 3.15 2.47 -11.93
C PHE A 89 4.16 2.97 -10.87
N PRO A 90 5.35 3.46 -11.29
CA PRO A 90 6.44 3.78 -10.36
C PRO A 90 6.06 4.86 -9.35
N ARG A 91 5.27 5.86 -9.76
CA ARG A 91 4.84 6.96 -8.89
C ARG A 91 3.89 6.48 -7.80
N GLU A 92 2.96 5.60 -8.14
CA GLU A 92 2.00 5.05 -7.19
C GLU A 92 2.71 4.14 -6.19
N ILE A 93 3.60 3.25 -6.66
CA ILE A 93 4.42 2.38 -5.81
C ILE A 93 5.33 3.19 -4.88
N GLU A 94 6.04 4.20 -5.41
CA GLU A 94 6.86 5.10 -4.60
C GLU A 94 6.03 5.81 -3.53
N THR A 95 4.80 6.23 -3.87
CA THR A 95 3.90 6.89 -2.93
C THR A 95 3.52 5.98 -1.76
N LEU A 96 3.23 4.70 -2.02
CA LEU A 96 2.96 3.72 -0.96
C LEU A 96 4.17 3.60 -0.02
N TRP A 97 5.37 3.36 -0.55
CA TRP A 97 6.59 3.24 0.26
C TRP A 97 6.95 4.54 0.99
N ARG A 98 6.73 5.71 0.37
CA ARG A 98 6.92 7.02 1.02
C ARG A 98 6.02 7.17 2.24
N HIS A 99 4.80 6.65 2.20
CA HIS A 99 3.92 6.67 3.38
C HIS A 99 4.41 5.77 4.51
N ILE A 100 4.99 4.60 4.20
CA ILE A 100 5.71 3.79 5.19
C ILE A 100 6.90 4.58 5.76
N GLY A 101 7.73 5.17 4.89
CA GLY A 101 8.95 5.88 5.25
C GLY A 101 8.73 7.19 6.03
N ARG A 102 7.56 7.80 5.94
CA ARG A 102 7.20 9.02 6.70
C ARG A 102 7.15 8.79 8.21
N SER A 103 6.95 7.56 8.66
CA SER A 103 6.97 7.21 10.08
C SER A 103 8.27 6.45 10.38
N PRO A 104 9.22 7.05 11.13
CA PRO A 104 10.47 6.37 11.51
C PRO A 104 10.23 5.02 12.20
N ARG A 105 9.10 4.89 12.92
CA ARG A 105 8.69 3.65 13.58
C ARG A 105 8.31 2.53 12.61
N ASN A 106 7.90 2.87 11.40
CA ASN A 106 7.57 1.91 10.35
C ASN A 106 8.80 1.52 9.53
N VAL A 107 9.82 2.40 9.44
CA VAL A 107 11.04 2.16 8.65
C VAL A 107 11.78 0.91 9.12
N VAL A 108 12.08 0.79 10.41
CA VAL A 108 12.89 -0.33 10.92
C VAL A 108 12.24 -1.70 10.65
N PRO A 109 10.94 -1.93 10.96
CA PRO A 109 10.27 -3.18 10.60
C PRO A 109 10.26 -3.46 9.10
N ALA A 110 10.07 -2.44 8.27
CA ALA A 110 10.05 -2.60 6.81
C ALA A 110 11.42 -2.97 6.26
N LEU A 111 12.49 -2.30 6.71
CA LEU A 111 13.87 -2.61 6.28
C LEU A 111 14.28 -4.02 6.70
N ARG A 112 14.05 -4.41 7.95
CA ARG A 112 14.35 -5.79 8.42
C ARG A 112 13.65 -6.85 7.57
N PHE A 113 12.41 -6.59 7.17
CA PHE A 113 11.70 -7.48 6.26
C PHE A 113 12.37 -7.54 4.89
N LEU A 114 12.73 -6.40 4.28
CA LEU A 114 13.38 -6.37 2.96
C LEU A 114 14.76 -7.04 2.99
N GLU A 115 15.55 -6.82 4.03
CA GLU A 115 16.83 -7.50 4.29
C GLU A 115 16.61 -9.03 4.32
N SER A 116 15.57 -9.51 5.02
CA SER A 116 15.23 -10.94 5.07
C SER A 116 14.83 -11.54 3.71
N LYS A 117 14.48 -10.71 2.72
CA LYS A 117 14.17 -11.13 1.34
C LYS A 117 15.39 -11.05 0.41
N GLY A 118 16.56 -10.69 0.93
CA GLY A 118 17.80 -10.61 0.16
C GLY A 118 17.94 -9.33 -0.66
N LEU A 119 17.18 -8.28 -0.33
CA LEU A 119 17.48 -6.93 -0.79
C LEU A 119 18.55 -6.34 0.14
N GLU A 120 19.82 -6.59 -0.17
CA GLU A 120 20.97 -5.91 0.43
C GLU A 120 21.32 -4.62 -0.32
#